data_AF-G2PFV6-F1
#
_entry.id   AF-G2PFV6-F1
#
_cell.length_a   1.000
_cell.length_b   1.000
_cell.length_c   1.000
_cell.angle_alpha   90.00
_cell.angle_beta   90.00
_cell.angle_gamma   90.00
#
_symmetry.space_group_name_H-M   'P 1'
#
loop_
_entity.id
_entity.type
_entity.pdbx_description
1 polymer ?
#
loop_
_entity_poly.entity_id
_entity_poly.type
_entity_poly.pdbx_seq_one_letter_code
_entity_poly.pdbx_strand_id
1 'polypeptide(L)'
;MRDLVAAALAAAKERGRDVADVPLTAIAAAAGVSRSTLLRRLGGSRGALDEAIRRAGVDPGGRRPVRERAIEAAAQLVAERGLGAMTLDAVAERAVCSLPSLHTVFDGRDGLLGAVYELYGPLPDLEALTADPPERLEDTVQALYRAVIMAFDREPRVLPAIFADLFSRPDGPAARAMRAYLPRLFDSLARLLLPHVETGRIRPLPLPILAQLLLGPMITHILTRPLLEPIQSLDLPPMNEVCELFTEAYLHAVTRQE
;
A
#
# COMPACT_ATOMS: atom_id res chain seq x y z
N MET A 1 8.49 16.93 17.52
CA MET A 1 8.71 16.78 16.06
C MET A 1 8.74 18.14 15.36
N ARG A 2 7.76 19.03 15.59
CA ARG A 2 7.72 20.39 15.00
C ARG A 2 9.04 21.17 15.15
N ASP A 3 9.66 21.17 16.32
CA ASP A 3 10.93 21.90 16.55
C ASP A 3 12.10 21.35 15.72
N LEU A 4 12.14 20.04 15.45
CA LEU A 4 13.17 19.41 14.62
C LEU A 4 12.99 19.75 13.14
N VAL A 5 11.74 19.83 12.68
CA VAL A 5 11.41 20.28 11.32
C VAL A 5 11.87 21.73 11.12
N ALA A 6 11.56 22.62 12.08
CA ALA A 6 12.00 24.02 12.02
C ALA A 6 13.53 24.16 12.02
N ALA A 7 14.23 23.40 12.88
CA ALA A 7 15.69 23.40 12.91
C ALA A 7 16.33 22.88 11.62
N ALA A 8 15.75 21.84 11.01
CA ALA A 8 16.23 21.30 9.74
C ALA A 8 16.04 22.29 8.58
N LEU A 9 14.88 22.95 8.51
CA LEU A 9 14.60 23.98 7.50
C LEU A 9 15.51 25.20 7.67
N ALA A 10 15.75 25.63 8.90
CA ALA A 10 16.69 26.72 9.19
C ALA A 10 18.12 26.37 8.76
N ALA A 11 18.58 25.16 9.11
CA ALA A 11 19.92 24.68 8.75
C ALA A 11 20.11 24.52 7.24
N ALA A 12 19.05 24.15 6.51
CA ALA A 12 19.02 24.05 5.05
C ALA A 12 19.10 25.43 4.40
N LYS A 13 18.27 26.38 4.86
CA LYS A 13 18.26 27.77 4.39
C LYS A 13 19.62 28.45 4.60
N GLU A 14 20.24 28.26 5.76
CA GLU A 14 21.58 28.79 6.07
C GLU A 14 22.66 28.26 5.10
N ARG A 15 22.50 27.01 4.62
CA ARG A 15 23.49 26.32 3.78
C ARG A 15 23.22 26.41 2.28
N GLY A 16 22.06 26.93 1.88
CA GLY A 16 21.63 26.96 0.47
C GLY A 16 21.56 25.57 -0.16
N ARG A 17 21.15 24.56 0.62
CA ARG A 17 21.00 23.17 0.16
C ARG A 17 19.61 22.66 0.49
N ASP A 18 19.21 21.62 -0.22
CA ASP A 18 18.08 20.79 0.15
C ASP A 18 18.25 20.27 1.57
N VAL A 19 17.13 20.15 2.30
CA VAL A 19 17.15 19.69 3.69
C VAL A 19 17.81 18.33 3.79
N ALA A 20 17.54 17.40 2.86
CA ALA A 20 18.11 16.06 2.83
C ALA A 20 19.65 16.05 2.73
N ASP A 21 20.24 17.06 2.11
CA ASP A 21 21.70 17.19 1.96
C ASP A 21 22.37 17.85 3.16
N VAL A 22 21.59 18.32 4.14
CA VAL A 22 22.11 18.88 5.39
C VAL A 22 22.51 17.75 6.35
N PRO A 23 23.77 17.70 6.85
CA PRO A 23 24.20 16.68 7.81
C PRO A 23 23.39 16.71 9.11
N LEU A 24 23.11 15.52 9.69
CA LEU A 24 22.41 15.42 10.99
C LEU A 24 23.12 16.18 12.12
N THR A 25 24.44 16.34 12.04
CA THR A 25 25.22 17.14 12.99
C THR A 25 24.87 18.63 12.91
N ALA A 26 24.69 19.17 11.71
CA ALA A 26 24.26 20.55 11.50
C ALA A 26 22.83 20.78 11.98
N ILE A 27 21.93 19.82 11.72
CA ILE A 27 20.55 19.87 12.22
C ILE A 27 20.52 19.79 13.75
N ALA A 28 21.36 18.94 14.36
CA ALA A 28 21.46 18.83 15.82
C ALA A 28 21.96 20.14 16.45
N ALA A 29 22.97 20.78 15.85
CA ALA A 29 23.47 22.08 16.27
C ALA A 29 22.38 23.16 16.19
N ALA A 30 21.65 23.25 15.07
CA ALA A 30 20.54 24.18 14.91
C ALA A 30 19.39 23.93 15.91
N ALA A 31 19.18 22.68 16.31
CA ALA A 31 18.20 22.27 17.31
C ALA A 31 18.71 22.39 18.77
N GLY A 32 19.95 22.83 19.00
CA GLY A 32 20.54 22.94 20.34
C GLY A 32 20.70 21.60 21.08
N VAL A 33 20.81 20.48 20.35
CA VAL A 33 20.94 19.14 20.93
C VAL A 33 22.17 18.41 20.39
N SER A 34 22.60 17.36 21.09
CA SER A 34 23.64 16.47 20.57
C SER A 34 23.11 15.60 19.42
N ARG A 35 24.02 15.16 18.54
CA ARG A 35 23.69 14.24 17.42
C ARG A 35 23.01 12.95 17.90
N SER A 36 23.47 12.38 19.02
CA SER A 36 22.89 11.17 19.61
C SER A 36 21.46 11.41 20.12
N THR A 37 21.20 12.58 20.72
CA THR A 37 19.85 12.97 21.14
C THR A 37 18.92 13.19 19.95
N LEU A 38 19.41 13.80 18.87
CA LEU A 38 18.65 13.96 17.63
C LEU A 38 18.27 12.57 17.05
N LEU A 39 19.25 11.68 16.85
CA LEU A 39 19.00 10.35 16.29
C LEU A 39 18.01 9.53 17.13
N ARG A 40 18.11 9.59 18.45
CA ARG A 40 17.15 8.92 19.35
C ARG A 40 15.73 9.45 19.18
N ARG A 41 15.56 10.78 19.04
CA ARG A 41 14.25 11.41 18.81
C ARG A 41 13.65 11.08 17.44
N LEU A 42 14.47 10.72 16.46
CA LEU A 42 14.06 10.33 15.12
C LEU A 42 13.85 8.81 14.95
N GLY A 43 13.88 8.03 16.04
CA GLY A 43 13.75 6.58 15.94
C GLY A 43 14.93 5.91 15.25
N GLY A 44 16.11 6.53 15.30
CA GLY A 44 17.36 5.95 14.80
C GLY A 44 17.67 6.24 13.32
N SER A 45 16.76 6.84 12.55
CA SER A 45 16.99 7.13 11.13
C SER A 45 16.62 8.55 10.74
N ARG A 46 17.24 9.05 9.66
CA ARG A 46 16.86 10.33 9.05
C ARG A 46 15.44 10.30 8.46
N GLY A 47 14.97 9.13 8.01
CA GLY A 47 13.70 9.01 7.28
C GLY A 47 12.50 9.55 8.05
N ALA A 48 12.48 9.42 9.38
CA ALA A 48 11.42 9.99 10.21
C ALA A 48 11.37 11.54 10.18
N LEU A 49 12.52 12.20 9.98
CA LEU A 49 12.60 13.65 9.82
C LEU A 49 12.11 14.07 8.44
N ASP A 50 12.60 13.42 7.38
CA ASP A 50 12.20 13.73 6.00
C ASP A 50 10.68 13.54 5.82
N GLU A 51 10.10 12.51 6.43
CA GLU A 51 8.65 12.28 6.44
C GLU A 51 7.86 13.33 7.24
N ALA A 52 8.41 13.80 8.37
CA ALA A 52 7.80 14.89 9.12
C ALA A 52 7.83 16.22 8.35
N ILE A 53 8.86 16.46 7.54
CA ILE A 53 8.99 17.63 6.67
C ILE A 53 7.96 17.54 5.52
N ARG A 54 7.83 16.37 4.89
CA ARG A 54 6.80 16.13 3.86
C ARG A 54 5.38 16.36 4.38
N ARG A 55 5.05 15.85 5.57
CA ARG A 55 3.75 16.11 6.22
C ARG A 55 3.51 17.58 6.57
N ALA A 56 4.56 18.39 6.67
CA ALA A 56 4.46 19.83 6.83
C ALA A 56 4.32 20.60 5.50
N GLY A 57 4.21 19.88 4.36
CA GLY A 57 4.03 20.47 3.03
C GLY A 57 5.32 20.96 2.37
N VAL A 58 6.49 20.56 2.88
CA VAL A 58 7.79 20.95 2.32
C VAL A 58 8.49 19.73 1.71
N ASP A 59 9.05 19.89 0.52
CA ASP A 59 9.94 18.87 -0.05
C ASP A 59 11.32 18.98 0.61
N PRO A 60 11.80 17.95 1.35
CA PRO A 60 13.14 17.95 1.92
C PRO A 60 14.24 17.93 0.85
N GLY A 61 13.94 17.65 -0.42
CA GLY A 61 14.91 17.55 -1.51
C GLY A 61 15.84 16.33 -1.36
N GLY A 62 16.94 16.31 -2.12
CA GLY A 62 17.87 15.16 -2.18
C GLY A 62 17.26 13.86 -2.72
N ARG A 63 18.08 12.82 -2.91
CA ARG A 63 17.57 11.52 -3.39
C ARG A 63 16.83 10.79 -2.26
N ARG A 64 15.53 10.54 -2.45
CA ARG A 64 14.68 9.65 -1.60
C ARG A 64 15.41 8.35 -1.26
N PRO A 65 15.16 7.66 -0.12
CA PRO A 65 15.85 6.41 0.23
C PRO A 65 15.83 5.33 -0.87
N VAL A 66 16.89 4.51 -0.95
CA VAL A 66 16.98 3.41 -1.96
C VAL A 66 15.76 2.50 -1.90
N ARG A 67 15.27 2.18 -0.69
CA ARG A 67 14.06 1.37 -0.49
C ARG A 67 12.86 1.93 -1.25
N GLU A 68 12.57 3.21 -1.06
CA GLU A 68 11.42 3.87 -1.68
C GLU A 68 11.55 3.91 -3.20
N ARG A 69 12.71 4.36 -3.70
CA ARG A 69 12.96 4.46 -5.15
C ARG A 69 12.90 3.11 -5.84
N ALA A 70 13.39 2.05 -5.18
CA ALA A 70 13.37 0.70 -5.71
C ALA A 70 11.96 0.12 -5.78
N ILE A 71 11.11 0.35 -4.76
CA ILE A 71 9.71 -0.10 -4.77
C ILE A 71 8.93 0.60 -5.90
N GLU A 72 9.11 1.91 -6.04
CA GLU A 72 8.48 2.69 -7.12
C GLU A 72 8.97 2.25 -8.51
N ALA A 73 10.29 2.10 -8.69
CA ALA A 73 10.86 1.60 -9.93
C ALA A 73 10.39 0.19 -10.29
N ALA A 74 10.24 -0.68 -9.29
CA ALA A 74 9.70 -2.02 -9.46
C ALA A 74 8.24 -1.99 -9.89
N ALA A 75 7.41 -1.19 -9.22
CA ALA A 75 6.00 -0.99 -9.56
C ALA A 75 5.84 -0.51 -11.01
N GLN A 76 6.60 0.50 -11.43
CA GLN A 76 6.59 1.02 -12.80
C GLN A 76 7.01 -0.04 -13.83
N LEU A 77 8.07 -0.81 -13.55
CA LEU A 77 8.50 -1.91 -14.41
C LEU A 77 7.41 -2.96 -14.59
N VAL A 78 6.73 -3.33 -13.49
CA VAL A 78 5.61 -4.28 -13.52
C VAL A 78 4.42 -3.71 -14.30
N ALA A 79 4.10 -2.43 -14.09
CA ALA A 79 3.01 -1.72 -14.77
C ALA A 79 3.23 -1.59 -16.28
N GLU A 80 4.46 -1.32 -16.71
CA GLU A 80 4.80 -1.10 -18.12
C GLU A 80 5.01 -2.41 -18.90
N ARG A 81 5.64 -3.40 -18.27
CA ARG A 81 6.24 -4.56 -18.97
C ARG A 81 5.86 -5.90 -18.34
N GLY A 82 4.99 -5.91 -17.33
CA GLY A 82 4.59 -7.09 -16.60
C GLY A 82 5.61 -7.57 -15.57
N LEU A 83 5.21 -8.54 -14.75
CA LEU A 83 6.00 -8.99 -13.61
C LEU A 83 7.38 -9.59 -13.98
N GLY A 84 7.48 -10.22 -15.15
CA GLY A 84 8.73 -10.82 -15.64
C GLY A 84 9.85 -9.81 -15.89
N ALA A 85 9.52 -8.56 -16.24
CA ALA A 85 10.49 -7.51 -16.51
C ALA A 85 11.14 -6.91 -15.25
N MET A 86 10.55 -7.16 -14.07
CA MET A 86 11.06 -6.69 -12.79
C MET A 86 12.26 -7.56 -12.34
N THR A 87 13.45 -7.29 -12.88
CA THR A 87 14.72 -7.86 -12.39
C THR A 87 15.41 -6.88 -11.43
N LEU A 88 16.26 -7.38 -10.53
CA LEU A 88 16.99 -6.50 -9.61
C LEU A 88 17.93 -5.54 -10.36
N ASP A 89 18.51 -5.95 -11.49
CA ASP A 89 19.33 -5.07 -12.34
C ASP A 89 18.50 -3.95 -12.97
N ALA A 90 17.34 -4.28 -13.54
CA ALA A 90 16.45 -3.28 -14.15
C ALA A 90 15.92 -2.29 -13.10
N VAL A 91 15.65 -2.78 -11.89
CA VAL A 91 15.27 -1.93 -10.76
C VAL A 91 16.44 -1.06 -10.31
N ALA A 92 17.65 -1.60 -10.21
CA ALA A 92 18.84 -0.85 -9.79
C ALA A 92 19.12 0.31 -10.75
N GLU A 93 19.06 0.04 -12.05
CA GLU A 93 19.20 1.04 -13.11
C GLU A 93 18.15 2.15 -12.95
N ARG A 94 16.87 1.78 -12.86
CA ARG A 94 15.75 2.75 -12.80
C ARG A 94 15.69 3.54 -11.50
N ALA A 95 15.97 2.89 -10.37
CA ALA A 95 16.06 3.52 -9.06
C ALA A 95 17.37 4.30 -8.87
N VAL A 96 18.27 4.27 -9.86
CA VAL A 96 19.59 4.92 -9.83
C VAL A 96 20.34 4.54 -8.55
N CYS A 97 20.50 3.24 -8.33
CA CYS A 97 21.25 2.66 -7.22
C CYS A 97 22.09 1.47 -7.68
N SER A 98 23.01 1.01 -6.83
CA SER A 98 23.80 -0.17 -7.13
C SER A 98 23.06 -1.45 -6.72
N LEU A 99 23.29 -2.55 -7.44
CA LEU A 99 22.75 -3.86 -7.08
C LEU A 99 23.09 -4.29 -5.64
N PRO A 100 24.32 -4.08 -5.12
CA PRO A 100 24.61 -4.31 -3.69
C PRO A 100 23.74 -3.50 -2.72
N SER A 101 23.35 -2.28 -3.10
CA SER A 101 22.45 -1.47 -2.28
C SER A 101 21.05 -2.09 -2.22
N LEU A 102 20.56 -2.69 -3.31
CA LEU A 102 19.29 -3.42 -3.30
C LEU A 102 19.35 -4.65 -2.40
N HIS A 103 20.42 -5.45 -2.49
CA HIS A 103 20.60 -6.63 -1.63
C HIS A 103 20.75 -6.28 -0.14
N THR A 104 21.18 -5.05 0.18
CA THR A 104 21.23 -4.56 1.57
C THR A 104 19.83 -4.23 2.10
N VAL A 105 18.92 -3.80 1.22
CA VAL A 105 17.59 -3.30 1.60
C VAL A 105 16.50 -4.35 1.48
N PHE A 106 16.64 -5.29 0.54
CA PHE A 106 15.66 -6.32 0.25
C PHE A 106 16.31 -7.68 0.23
N ASP A 107 15.56 -8.68 0.69
CA ASP A 107 15.93 -10.10 0.56
C ASP A 107 15.67 -10.58 -0.88
N GLY A 108 16.44 -10.02 -1.81
CA GLY A 108 16.34 -10.28 -3.23
C GLY A 108 15.03 -9.81 -3.87
N ARG A 109 14.70 -10.44 -5.01
CA ARG A 109 13.57 -10.06 -5.87
C ARG A 109 12.22 -10.29 -5.17
N ASP A 110 12.09 -11.40 -4.43
CA ASP A 110 10.83 -11.75 -3.77
C ASP A 110 10.57 -10.81 -2.58
N GLY A 111 11.61 -10.40 -1.84
CA GLY A 111 11.50 -9.37 -0.79
C GLY A 111 11.10 -8.00 -1.35
N LEU A 112 11.66 -7.60 -2.48
CA LEU A 112 11.24 -6.37 -3.18
C LEU A 112 9.79 -6.47 -3.66
N LEU A 113 9.40 -7.61 -4.22
CA LEU A 113 8.02 -7.85 -4.64
C LEU A 113 7.06 -7.73 -3.46
N GLY A 114 7.35 -8.38 -2.33
CA GLY A 114 6.55 -8.25 -1.11
C GLY A 114 6.37 -6.79 -0.67
N ALA A 115 7.42 -5.97 -0.77
CA ALA A 115 7.34 -4.55 -0.44
C ALA A 115 6.48 -3.74 -1.43
N VAL A 116 6.46 -4.12 -2.72
CA VAL A 116 5.52 -3.55 -3.71
C VAL A 116 4.07 -3.87 -3.32
N TYR A 117 3.78 -5.11 -2.93
CA TYR A 117 2.43 -5.50 -2.50
C TYR A 117 2.00 -4.79 -1.22
N GLU A 118 2.91 -4.60 -0.28
CA GLU A 118 2.61 -3.88 0.95
C GLU A 118 2.29 -2.40 0.68
N LEU A 119 2.98 -1.76 -0.27
CA LEU A 119 2.74 -0.34 -0.59
C LEU A 119 1.52 -0.11 -1.49
N TYR A 120 1.32 -0.96 -2.50
CA TYR A 120 0.29 -0.78 -3.52
C TYR A 120 -0.94 -1.69 -3.32
N GLY A 121 -0.89 -2.62 -2.38
CA GLY A 121 -2.03 -3.45 -1.98
C GLY A 121 -2.96 -2.72 -0.99
N PRO A 122 -4.11 -3.32 -0.68
CA PRO A 122 -5.09 -2.72 0.23
C PRO A 122 -4.76 -2.88 1.72
N LEU A 123 -3.72 -3.65 2.09
CA LEU A 123 -3.42 -3.97 3.50
C LEU A 123 -3.24 -2.75 4.40
N PRO A 124 -2.52 -1.67 4.02
CA PRO A 124 -2.39 -0.50 4.88
C PRO A 124 -3.73 0.14 5.23
N ASP A 125 -4.67 0.20 4.28
CA ASP A 125 -6.00 0.76 4.50
C ASP A 125 -6.87 -0.18 5.35
N LEU A 126 -6.73 -1.50 5.17
CA LEU A 126 -7.42 -2.48 6.00
C LEU A 126 -6.93 -2.43 7.44
N GLU A 127 -5.61 -2.34 7.66
CA GLU A 127 -5.02 -2.22 8.99
C GLU A 127 -5.48 -0.91 9.66
N ALA A 128 -5.54 0.20 8.92
CA ALA A 128 -6.10 1.46 9.42
C ALA A 128 -7.59 1.31 9.81
N LEU A 129 -8.39 0.63 8.98
CA LEU A 129 -9.81 0.37 9.26
C LEU A 129 -10.00 -0.49 10.52
N THR A 130 -9.09 -1.45 10.79
CA THR A 130 -9.18 -2.27 12.01
C THR A 130 -8.91 -1.51 13.30
N ALA A 131 -8.21 -0.37 13.23
CA ALA A 131 -7.89 0.44 14.40
C ALA A 131 -9.11 1.24 14.91
N ASP A 132 -10.03 1.59 14.01
CA ASP A 132 -11.27 2.30 14.28
C ASP A 132 -12.41 1.72 13.41
N PRO A 133 -12.89 0.51 13.75
CA PRO A 133 -13.83 -0.22 12.89
C PRO A 133 -15.23 0.44 12.94
N PRO A 134 -15.91 0.58 11.78
CA PRO A 134 -17.29 1.08 11.76
C PRO A 134 -18.25 0.20 12.57
N GLU A 135 -19.27 0.81 13.20
CA GLU A 135 -20.25 0.08 14.02
C GLU A 135 -21.23 -0.77 13.18
N ARG A 136 -21.64 -0.22 12.02
CA ARG A 136 -22.58 -0.87 11.10
C ARG A 136 -21.82 -1.73 10.11
N LEU A 137 -22.35 -2.93 9.86
CA LEU A 137 -21.79 -3.86 8.88
C LEU A 137 -21.73 -3.25 7.47
N GLU A 138 -22.78 -2.51 7.08
CA GLU A 138 -22.83 -1.81 5.79
C GLU A 138 -21.65 -0.84 5.61
N ASP A 139 -21.38 -0.02 6.63
CA ASP A 139 -20.27 0.94 6.61
C ASP A 139 -18.91 0.22 6.53
N THR A 140 -18.77 -0.91 7.24
CA THR A 140 -17.59 -1.79 7.16
C THR A 140 -17.38 -2.33 5.75
N VAL A 141 -18.43 -2.82 5.08
CA VAL A 141 -18.38 -3.35 3.71
C VAL A 141 -18.01 -2.24 2.71
N GLN A 142 -18.64 -1.08 2.80
CA GLN A 142 -18.32 0.07 1.95
C GLN A 142 -16.89 0.56 2.16
N ALA A 143 -16.39 0.57 3.40
CA ALA A 143 -15.01 0.95 3.71
C ALA A 143 -14.01 -0.06 3.13
N LEU A 144 -14.31 -1.36 3.22
CA LEU A 144 -13.50 -2.43 2.61
C LEU A 144 -13.45 -2.29 1.08
N TYR A 145 -14.56 -1.99 0.42
CA TYR A 145 -14.57 -1.73 -1.02
C TYR A 145 -13.76 -0.50 -1.41
N ARG A 146 -13.90 0.59 -0.68
CA ARG A 146 -13.08 1.80 -0.89
C ARG A 146 -11.59 1.51 -0.75
N ALA A 147 -11.18 0.75 0.25
CA ALA A 147 -9.79 0.34 0.43
C ALA A 147 -9.25 -0.47 -0.77
N VAL A 148 -10.05 -1.38 -1.31
CA VAL A 148 -9.68 -2.16 -2.50
C VAL A 148 -9.55 -1.25 -3.71
N ILE A 149 -10.55 -0.39 -3.97
CA ILE A 149 -10.55 0.52 -5.12
C ILE A 149 -9.34 1.45 -5.06
N MET A 150 -9.07 2.05 -3.90
CA MET A 150 -7.89 2.90 -3.69
C MET A 150 -6.58 2.17 -3.99
N ALA A 151 -6.46 0.89 -3.62
CA ALA A 151 -5.28 0.10 -3.94
C ALA A 151 -5.09 -0.07 -5.46
N PHE A 152 -6.18 -0.29 -6.21
CA PHE A 152 -6.13 -0.34 -7.67
C PHE A 152 -5.88 1.03 -8.30
N ASP A 153 -6.33 2.13 -7.71
CA ASP A 153 -6.11 3.48 -8.26
C ASP A 153 -4.67 4.00 -8.05
N ARG A 154 -3.96 3.55 -7.00
CA ARG A 154 -2.58 4.01 -6.69
C ARG A 154 -1.60 3.75 -7.83
N GLU A 155 -1.63 2.56 -8.41
CA GLU A 155 -0.84 2.19 -9.58
C GLU A 155 -1.64 1.18 -10.42
N PRO A 156 -2.47 1.65 -11.37
CA PRO A 156 -3.52 0.87 -12.03
C PRO A 156 -3.11 -0.42 -12.71
N ARG A 157 -1.81 -0.59 -13.01
CA ARG A 157 -1.30 -1.77 -13.73
C ARG A 157 -0.51 -2.74 -12.88
N VAL A 158 -0.17 -2.40 -11.64
CA VAL A 158 0.59 -3.29 -10.74
C VAL A 158 -0.25 -4.48 -10.31
N LEU A 159 -1.42 -4.25 -9.72
CA LEU A 159 -2.29 -5.33 -9.26
C LEU A 159 -2.78 -6.24 -10.40
N PRO A 160 -3.20 -5.73 -11.59
CA PRO A 160 -3.52 -6.59 -12.72
C PRO A 160 -2.37 -7.49 -13.18
N ALA A 161 -1.14 -6.97 -13.28
CA ALA A 161 0.02 -7.76 -13.68
C ALA A 161 0.36 -8.86 -12.65
N ILE A 162 0.14 -8.56 -11.37
CA ILE A 162 0.25 -9.51 -10.26
C ILE A 162 -0.78 -10.64 -10.37
N PHE A 163 -2.05 -10.30 -10.59
CA PHE A 163 -3.11 -11.32 -10.75
C PHE A 163 -2.88 -12.18 -12.00
N ALA A 164 -2.40 -11.58 -13.09
CA ALA A 164 -2.03 -12.31 -14.29
C ALA A 164 -0.92 -13.35 -14.04
N ASP A 165 0.14 -13.00 -13.31
CA ASP A 165 1.17 -13.97 -12.91
C ASP A 165 0.60 -15.03 -11.96
N LEU A 166 -0.16 -14.63 -10.94
CA LEU A 166 -0.74 -15.55 -9.95
C LEU A 166 -1.60 -16.64 -10.60
N PHE A 167 -2.47 -16.27 -11.53
CA PHE A 167 -3.36 -17.23 -12.21
C PHE A 167 -2.65 -18.05 -13.29
N SER A 168 -1.61 -17.50 -13.93
CA SER A 168 -0.86 -18.23 -14.96
C SER A 168 0.22 -19.14 -14.36
N ARG A 169 0.72 -18.82 -13.16
CA ARG A 169 1.84 -19.51 -12.50
C ARG A 169 1.55 -19.65 -10.98
N PRO A 170 0.81 -20.70 -10.57
CA PRO A 170 0.42 -20.90 -9.17
C PRO A 170 1.58 -21.04 -8.17
N ASP A 171 2.80 -21.36 -8.63
CA ASP A 171 4.02 -21.36 -7.82
C ASP A 171 5.04 -20.28 -8.22
N GLY A 172 4.57 -19.33 -9.03
CA GLY A 172 5.34 -18.19 -9.50
C GLY A 172 5.66 -17.18 -8.39
N PRO A 173 6.42 -16.13 -8.74
CA PRO A 173 6.79 -15.08 -7.80
C PRO A 173 5.60 -14.39 -7.14
N ALA A 174 4.53 -14.12 -7.89
CA ALA A 174 3.33 -13.50 -7.33
C ALA A 174 2.68 -14.39 -6.27
N ALA A 175 2.63 -15.71 -6.49
CA ALA A 175 2.09 -16.66 -5.52
C ALA A 175 2.92 -16.74 -4.24
N ARG A 176 4.25 -16.69 -4.34
CA ARG A 176 5.13 -16.66 -3.16
C ARG A 176 4.96 -15.37 -2.35
N ALA A 177 4.95 -14.22 -3.01
CA ALA A 177 4.67 -12.94 -2.36
C ALA A 177 3.27 -12.93 -1.70
N MET A 178 2.26 -13.43 -2.41
CA MET A 178 0.90 -13.53 -1.90
C MET A 178 0.81 -14.45 -0.67
N ARG A 179 1.51 -15.59 -0.65
CA ARG A 179 1.58 -16.48 0.53
C ARG A 179 2.11 -15.78 1.79
N ALA A 180 3.04 -14.84 1.65
CA ALA A 180 3.55 -14.05 2.77
C ALA A 180 2.57 -12.93 3.19
N TYR A 181 1.78 -12.41 2.24
CA TYR A 181 0.86 -11.30 2.45
C TYR A 181 -0.51 -11.72 3.01
N LEU A 182 -1.06 -12.85 2.55
CA LEU A 182 -2.40 -13.31 2.89
C LEU A 182 -2.68 -13.47 4.39
N PRO A 183 -1.76 -13.95 5.25
CA PRO A 183 -2.04 -14.05 6.68
C PRO A 183 -2.42 -12.72 7.33
N ARG A 184 -1.72 -11.62 7.00
CA ARG A 184 -2.01 -10.27 7.52
C ARG A 184 -3.32 -9.72 6.95
N LEU A 185 -3.56 -9.96 5.66
CA LEU A 185 -4.82 -9.59 5.01
C LEU A 185 -6.02 -10.27 5.68
N PHE A 186 -5.94 -11.59 5.89
CA PHE A 186 -7.00 -12.36 6.51
C PHE A 186 -7.18 -12.04 7.99
N ASP A 187 -6.10 -11.72 8.72
CA ASP A 187 -6.21 -11.24 10.09
C ASP A 187 -6.98 -9.91 10.17
N SER A 188 -6.71 -8.98 9.24
CA SER A 188 -7.46 -7.72 9.16
C SER A 188 -8.94 -7.94 8.83
N LEU A 189 -9.23 -8.79 7.84
CA LEU A 189 -10.62 -9.16 7.50
C LEU A 189 -11.33 -9.88 8.65
N ALA A 190 -10.63 -10.74 9.39
CA ALA A 190 -11.18 -11.43 10.55
C ALA A 190 -11.62 -10.43 11.63
N ARG A 191 -10.77 -9.46 11.96
CA ARG A 191 -11.08 -8.41 12.95
C ARG A 191 -12.30 -7.57 12.55
N LEU A 192 -12.52 -7.36 11.25
CA LEU A 192 -13.64 -6.56 10.74
C LEU A 192 -14.95 -7.36 10.61
N LEU A 193 -14.88 -8.64 10.24
CA LEU A 193 -16.08 -9.42 9.87
C LEU A 193 -16.55 -10.37 10.98
N LEU A 194 -15.64 -10.99 11.75
CA LEU A 194 -16.02 -11.99 12.75
C LEU A 194 -16.88 -11.44 13.90
N PRO A 195 -16.72 -10.19 14.39
CA PRO A 195 -17.64 -9.63 15.39
C PRO A 195 -19.10 -9.61 14.92
N HIS A 196 -19.33 -9.44 13.60
CA HIS A 196 -20.67 -9.49 13.02
C HIS A 196 -21.19 -10.93 12.86
N VAL A 197 -20.31 -11.92 12.75
CA VAL A 197 -20.69 -13.34 12.79
C VAL A 197 -21.10 -13.74 14.22
N GLU A 198 -20.31 -13.34 15.21
CA GLU A 198 -20.55 -13.64 16.64
C GLU A 198 -21.86 -13.04 17.15
N THR A 199 -22.19 -11.82 16.71
CA THR A 199 -23.45 -11.14 17.02
C THR A 199 -24.64 -11.63 16.19
N GLY A 200 -24.44 -12.61 15.29
CA GLY A 200 -25.48 -13.21 14.48
C GLY A 200 -25.96 -12.35 13.29
N ARG A 201 -25.35 -11.19 13.04
CA ARG A 201 -25.67 -10.31 11.90
C ARG A 201 -25.25 -10.97 10.57
N ILE A 202 -24.09 -11.61 10.54
CA ILE A 202 -23.59 -12.41 9.42
C ILE A 202 -23.78 -13.90 9.73
N ARG A 203 -24.17 -14.68 8.72
CA ARG A 203 -24.24 -16.15 8.81
C ARG A 203 -22.85 -16.75 9.05
N PRO A 204 -22.72 -17.84 9.85
CA PRO A 204 -21.43 -18.43 10.18
C PRO A 204 -20.82 -19.19 8.98
N LEU A 205 -20.21 -18.45 8.05
CA LEU A 205 -19.49 -18.97 6.90
C LEU A 205 -17.98 -18.98 7.17
N PRO A 206 -17.21 -19.89 6.55
CA PRO A 206 -15.75 -19.85 6.64
C PRO A 206 -15.21 -18.50 6.14
N LEU A 207 -14.24 -17.91 6.86
CA LEU A 207 -13.68 -16.59 6.52
C LEU A 207 -13.17 -16.48 5.07
N PRO A 208 -12.50 -17.49 4.48
CA PRO A 208 -12.13 -17.43 3.06
C PRO A 208 -13.32 -17.24 2.12
N ILE A 209 -14.47 -17.83 2.45
CA ILE A 209 -15.70 -17.68 1.66
C ILE A 209 -16.30 -16.29 1.86
N LEU A 210 -16.33 -15.76 3.09
CA LEU A 210 -16.77 -14.38 3.34
C LEU A 210 -15.90 -13.37 2.57
N ALA A 211 -14.58 -13.56 2.59
CA ALA A 211 -13.64 -12.72 1.86
C ALA A 211 -13.81 -12.84 0.34
N GLN A 212 -14.04 -14.04 -0.19
CA GLN A 212 -14.28 -14.25 -1.63
C GLN A 212 -15.60 -13.66 -2.10
N LEU A 213 -16.68 -13.81 -1.33
CA LEU A 213 -17.98 -13.19 -1.64
C LEU A 213 -17.89 -11.67 -1.61
N LEU A 214 -17.10 -11.11 -0.69
CA LEU A 214 -16.87 -9.68 -0.59
C LEU A 214 -16.00 -9.20 -1.77
N LEU A 215 -14.76 -9.65 -1.83
CA LEU A 215 -13.71 -9.09 -2.68
C LEU A 215 -13.74 -9.61 -4.12
N GLY A 216 -14.24 -10.82 -4.34
CA GLY A 216 -14.24 -11.47 -5.66
C GLY A 216 -14.97 -10.68 -6.74
N PRO A 217 -16.25 -10.30 -6.53
CA PRO A 217 -17.00 -9.48 -7.48
C PRO A 217 -16.33 -8.14 -7.75
N MET A 218 -15.85 -7.45 -6.69
CA MET A 218 -15.19 -6.15 -6.81
C MET A 218 -13.88 -6.22 -7.59
N ILE A 219 -13.00 -7.16 -7.24
CA ILE A 219 -11.72 -7.37 -7.95
C ILE A 219 -11.99 -7.75 -9.42
N THR A 220 -12.94 -8.64 -9.67
CA THR A 220 -13.31 -9.05 -11.05
C THR A 220 -13.83 -7.86 -11.84
N HIS A 221 -14.70 -7.04 -11.26
CA HIS A 221 -15.23 -5.84 -11.88
C HIS A 221 -14.08 -4.89 -12.25
N ILE A 222 -13.20 -4.55 -11.29
CA ILE A 222 -12.08 -3.63 -11.54
C ILE A 222 -11.13 -4.17 -12.63
N LEU A 223 -10.76 -5.45 -12.56
CA LEU A 223 -9.84 -6.06 -13.53
C LEU A 223 -10.41 -6.12 -14.95
N THR A 224 -11.72 -6.29 -15.09
CA THR A 224 -12.38 -6.41 -16.41
C THR A 224 -12.93 -5.09 -16.93
N ARG A 225 -13.09 -4.06 -16.08
CA ARG A 225 -13.62 -2.75 -16.47
C ARG A 225 -12.92 -2.11 -17.67
N PRO A 226 -11.57 -2.09 -17.80
CA PRO A 226 -10.92 -1.51 -18.98
C PRO A 226 -11.24 -2.21 -20.31
N LEU A 227 -11.63 -3.49 -20.25
CA LEU A 227 -12.09 -4.24 -21.42
C LEU A 227 -13.55 -3.89 -21.78
N LEU A 228 -14.38 -3.69 -20.77
CA LEU A 228 -15.82 -3.52 -20.91
C LEU A 228 -16.25 -2.05 -21.13
N GLU A 229 -15.54 -1.09 -20.54
CA GLU A 229 -15.84 0.36 -20.59
C GLU A 229 -15.86 0.94 -22.02
N PRO A 230 -15.01 0.52 -22.96
CA PRO A 230 -15.12 0.95 -24.36
C PRO A 230 -16.39 0.45 -25.07
N ILE A 231 -17.07 -0.58 -24.54
CA ILE A 231 -18.26 -1.19 -25.14
C ILE A 231 -19.50 -0.41 -24.68
N GLN A 232 -19.84 0.65 -25.43
CA GLN A 232 -20.93 1.58 -25.07
C GLN A 232 -22.28 0.91 -24.76
N SER A 233 -22.58 -0.24 -25.39
CA SER A 233 -23.85 -0.96 -25.17
C SER A 233 -23.99 -1.62 -23.79
N LEU A 234 -22.91 -1.72 -23.02
CA LEU A 234 -22.94 -2.33 -21.68
C LEU A 234 -23.31 -1.35 -20.57
N ASP A 235 -23.29 -0.04 -20.84
CA ASP A 235 -23.66 1.05 -19.92
C ASP A 235 -23.16 0.82 -18.48
N LEU A 236 -21.84 0.75 -18.31
CA LEU A 236 -21.24 0.43 -17.02
C LEU A 236 -21.44 1.57 -16.02
N PRO A 237 -22.00 1.29 -14.83
CA PRO A 237 -22.20 2.32 -13.82
C PRO A 237 -20.86 2.93 -13.34
N PRO A 238 -20.91 4.16 -12.80
CA PRO A 238 -19.76 4.75 -12.14
C PRO A 238 -19.40 3.97 -10.86
N MET A 239 -18.14 4.06 -10.43
CA MET A 239 -17.61 3.21 -9.37
C MET A 239 -18.32 3.37 -8.02
N ASN A 240 -18.85 4.56 -7.71
CA ASN A 240 -19.62 4.79 -6.48
C ASN A 240 -20.92 3.97 -6.47
N GLU A 241 -21.63 3.93 -7.60
CA GLU A 241 -22.86 3.13 -7.74
C GLU A 241 -22.54 1.63 -7.72
N VAL A 242 -21.43 1.20 -8.34
CA VAL A 242 -20.93 -0.18 -8.22
C VAL A 242 -20.68 -0.57 -6.76
N CYS A 243 -20.09 0.33 -5.96
CA CYS A 243 -19.87 0.08 -4.53
C CYS A 243 -21.19 -0.14 -3.78
N GLU A 244 -22.20 0.69 -4.05
CA GLU A 244 -23.52 0.59 -3.43
C GLU A 244 -24.19 -0.74 -3.81
N LEU A 245 -24.24 -1.06 -5.10
CA LEU A 245 -24.83 -2.30 -5.62
C LEU A 245 -24.14 -3.55 -5.07
N PHE A 246 -22.80 -3.58 -5.03
CA PHE A 246 -22.07 -4.72 -4.48
C PHE A 246 -22.18 -4.80 -2.95
N THR A 247 -22.33 -3.67 -2.26
CA THR A 247 -22.61 -3.65 -0.81
C THR A 247 -23.95 -4.31 -0.54
N GLU A 248 -25.00 -3.88 -1.22
CA GLU A 248 -26.34 -4.46 -1.10
C GLU A 248 -26.33 -5.96 -1.42
N ALA A 249 -25.71 -6.35 -2.53
CA ALA A 249 -25.60 -7.75 -2.94
C ALA A 249 -24.85 -8.60 -1.92
N TYR A 250 -23.74 -8.09 -1.36
CA TYR A 250 -22.98 -8.78 -0.32
C TYR A 250 -23.81 -8.95 0.95
N LEU A 251 -24.45 -7.88 1.43
CA LEU A 251 -25.29 -7.92 2.62
C LEU A 251 -26.40 -8.95 2.45
N HIS A 252 -27.17 -8.90 1.36
CA HIS A 252 -28.19 -9.92 1.06
C HIS A 252 -27.62 -11.34 1.04
N ALA A 253 -26.42 -11.51 0.50
CA ALA A 253 -25.77 -12.81 0.42
C ALA A 253 -25.25 -13.33 1.77
N VAL A 254 -25.01 -12.51 2.78
CA VAL A 254 -24.36 -12.96 4.03
C VAL A 254 -25.17 -12.73 5.30
N THR A 255 -26.12 -11.79 5.30
CA THR A 255 -26.99 -11.56 6.45
C THR A 255 -28.02 -12.67 6.59
N ARG A 256 -28.47 -12.94 7.82
CA ARG A 256 -29.65 -13.79 8.02
C ARG A 256 -30.87 -13.03 7.51
N GLN A 257 -31.62 -13.62 6.59
CA GLN A 257 -32.99 -13.18 6.36
C GLN A 257 -33.81 -13.67 7.56
N GLU A 258 -34.50 -12.76 8.24
CA GLU A 258 -35.54 -13.11 9.21
C GLU A 258 -36.73 -13.80 8.52
#